data_AF-J7S5M6-F1
#
_entry.id   AF-J7S5M6-F1
#
_cell.length_a   1.000
_cell.length_b   1.000
_cell.length_c   1.000
_cell.angle_alpha   90.00
_cell.angle_beta   90.00
_cell.angle_gamma   90.00
#
_symmetry.space_group_name_H-M   'P 1'
#
loop_
_entity.id
_entity.type
_entity.pdbx_description
1 polymer ?
#
loop_
_entity_poly.entity_id
_entity_poly.type
_entity_poly.pdbx_seq_one_letter_code
_entity_poly.pdbx_strand_id
1 'polypeptide(L)'
;MSSPIEARKNTKSSMKIDNAPTPHNTPASVLDTSYMRNGLQREVPQTIVEETTTGAAPADEEETVSRLQQPLLLQSIQEKLGTLVGQDSGYVDALPTGVKRRVAALKSLQADLFEMEREFQVEMFELEKKYLAKYAPLYRSRGGIVSGKERPTGEQVAKGAALEEKLAGVDTEGEGDDGDAEGIPSFWLTALENLPVVNETITDRDAAVLEYLEDIQLEYLEDTTPGFRLVFCFSPKTPYFKDTQLVKTYYYQRELGYSGDFIYDHAEGQQIQWTDNRSNVTVELETRKQRNKNTKQVRTIEKLTPVESFFNFFDPPATGEEEEEEEDDEEELEARLALDYSIGEQIKDKLVPRAVDWFTGTALEFEFDEGDDLEEGEFDDDEDTEESDAEEADDFASAPEQAPECKQQ
;
A
#
# COMPACT_ATOMS: atom_id res chain seq x y z
N MET A 1 9.45 23.79 -50.83
CA MET A 1 8.36 22.95 -51.32
C MET A 1 7.81 22.22 -50.13
N SER A 2 6.55 22.53 -49.81
CA SER A 2 5.80 22.04 -48.66
C SER A 2 5.16 20.70 -49.03
N SER A 3 5.25 19.71 -48.15
CA SER A 3 4.28 18.62 -48.02
C SER A 3 4.18 18.22 -46.54
N PRO A 4 2.98 17.84 -46.05
CA PRO A 4 2.60 17.91 -44.64
C PRO A 4 2.72 16.56 -43.93
N ILE A 5 3.08 16.58 -42.64
CA ILE A 5 3.00 15.40 -41.78
C ILE A 5 1.58 15.31 -41.22
N GLU A 6 0.94 14.18 -41.51
CA GLU A 6 -0.42 13.83 -41.09
C GLU A 6 -0.51 13.69 -39.56
N ALA A 7 -1.53 14.31 -38.98
CA ALA A 7 -1.93 14.09 -37.60
C ALA A 7 -2.47 12.66 -37.45
N ARG A 8 -1.79 11.84 -36.64
CA ARG A 8 -2.33 10.55 -36.18
C ARG A 8 -3.20 10.77 -34.95
N LYS A 9 -4.25 9.94 -34.92
CA LYS A 9 -5.48 10.06 -34.13
C LYS A 9 -5.25 9.64 -32.67
N ASN A 10 -6.04 10.25 -31.78
CA ASN A 10 -6.30 9.80 -30.41
C ASN A 10 -6.31 8.26 -30.29
N THR A 11 -5.36 7.72 -29.54
CA THR A 11 -5.49 6.43 -28.86
C THR A 11 -5.99 6.73 -27.45
N LYS A 12 -7.10 6.09 -27.08
CA LYS A 12 -7.60 6.12 -25.69
C LYS A 12 -6.68 5.20 -24.91
N SER A 13 -5.83 5.76 -24.05
CA SER A 13 -5.14 4.99 -23.01
C SER A 13 -6.17 4.59 -21.97
N SER A 14 -6.28 3.29 -21.72
CA SER A 14 -7.17 2.69 -20.73
C SER A 14 -6.36 1.66 -19.96
N MET A 15 -5.33 2.12 -19.26
CA MET A 15 -4.69 1.37 -18.18
C MET A 15 -5.02 2.14 -16.90
N LYS A 16 -6.07 1.68 -16.22
CA LYS A 16 -6.41 2.11 -14.87
C LYS A 16 -6.19 0.91 -13.97
N ILE A 17 -5.14 0.97 -13.19
CA ILE A 17 -4.87 0.02 -12.11
C ILE A 17 -5.78 0.44 -10.95
N ASP A 18 -7.03 -0.03 -10.96
CA ASP A 18 -8.08 0.40 -10.04
C ASP A 18 -8.04 -0.35 -8.68
N ASN A 19 -7.01 -1.17 -8.39
CA ASN A 19 -7.01 -2.11 -7.25
C ASN A 19 -5.82 -2.02 -6.26
N ALA A 20 -5.05 -0.93 -6.26
CA ALA A 20 -4.12 -0.68 -5.15
C ALA A 20 -4.87 -0.08 -3.95
N PRO A 21 -4.71 -0.59 -2.71
CA PRO A 21 -5.34 -0.01 -1.53
C PRO A 21 -4.79 1.41 -1.29
N THR A 22 -5.65 2.41 -1.47
CA THR A 22 -5.32 3.84 -1.30
C THR A 22 -5.12 4.21 0.17
N PRO A 23 -4.09 5.02 0.53
CA PRO A 23 -3.88 5.47 1.90
C PRO A 23 -4.86 6.58 2.31
N HIS A 24 -5.61 6.35 3.38
CA HIS A 24 -6.50 7.33 3.99
C HIS A 24 -5.71 8.31 4.86
N ASN A 25 -5.06 9.32 4.27
CA ASN A 25 -4.22 10.26 5.03
C ASN A 25 -4.97 11.55 5.44
N THR A 26 -6.06 11.40 6.19
CA THR A 26 -6.62 12.51 7.00
C THR A 26 -6.47 12.14 8.47
N PRO A 27 -5.62 12.81 9.26
CA PRO A 27 -5.57 12.56 10.69
C PRO A 27 -6.91 12.99 11.32
N ALA A 28 -7.68 12.03 11.81
CA ALA A 28 -8.93 12.27 12.54
C ALA A 28 -8.73 12.98 13.91
N SER A 29 -7.50 13.34 14.28
CA SER A 29 -7.15 13.85 15.62
C SER A 29 -7.19 15.37 15.80
N VAL A 30 -7.72 16.15 14.84
CA VAL A 30 -7.82 17.63 14.98
C VAL A 30 -9.23 18.12 15.39
N LEU A 31 -10.19 17.23 15.61
CA LEU A 31 -11.55 17.64 15.98
C LEU A 31 -11.76 17.95 17.48
N ASP A 32 -10.83 17.57 18.35
CA ASP A 32 -11.08 17.61 19.80
C ASP A 32 -10.74 18.95 20.50
N THR A 33 -10.33 19.98 19.75
CA THR A 33 -10.07 21.31 20.32
C THR A 33 -10.57 22.48 19.46
N SER A 34 -11.78 22.37 18.88
CA SER A 34 -12.45 23.53 18.29
C SER A 34 -13.61 24.09 19.14
N TYR A 35 -13.54 25.40 19.32
CA TYR A 35 -14.23 26.33 20.22
C TYR A 35 -15.71 26.59 19.87
N MET A 36 -16.44 25.57 19.38
CA MET A 36 -17.88 25.65 19.14
C MET A 36 -18.69 24.76 20.10
N ARG A 37 -18.33 24.78 21.38
CA ARG A 37 -19.18 24.29 22.46
C ARG A 37 -19.99 25.46 23.03
N ASN A 38 -21.09 25.81 22.37
CA ASN A 38 -22.30 26.34 23.01
C ASN A 38 -23.46 26.55 22.02
N GLY A 39 -24.50 25.74 22.20
CA GLY A 39 -25.90 26.17 22.24
C GLY A 39 -26.47 26.87 21.01
N LEU A 40 -27.26 26.12 20.23
CA LEU A 40 -28.62 26.48 19.84
C LEU A 40 -29.25 25.27 19.14
N GLN A 41 -30.14 24.57 19.83
CA GLN A 41 -31.09 23.65 19.20
C GLN A 41 -31.88 24.47 18.16
N ARG A 42 -31.61 24.28 16.87
CA ARG A 42 -32.46 24.79 15.81
C ARG A 42 -33.62 23.83 15.64
N GLU A 43 -34.73 24.15 16.29
CA GLU A 43 -36.03 23.60 15.94
C GLU A 43 -36.36 23.95 14.49
N VAL A 44 -36.74 22.95 13.71
CA VAL A 44 -37.18 23.13 12.32
C VAL A 44 -38.60 23.70 12.36
N PRO A 45 -38.87 24.93 11.88
CA PRO A 45 -40.24 25.43 11.84
C PRO A 45 -40.99 24.67 10.74
N GLN A 46 -42.01 23.90 11.13
CA GLN A 46 -43.06 23.47 10.21
C GLN A 46 -43.88 24.70 9.83
N THR A 47 -43.63 25.31 8.67
CA THR A 47 -44.58 26.14 7.91
C THR A 47 -43.90 26.68 6.64
N ILE A 48 -43.98 25.93 5.54
CA ILE A 48 -44.05 26.55 4.23
C ILE A 48 -45.48 26.30 3.76
N VAL A 49 -46.27 27.37 3.85
CA VAL A 49 -47.61 27.47 3.27
C VAL A 49 -47.41 27.67 1.78
N GLU A 50 -47.97 26.79 0.95
CA GLU A 50 -48.06 27.00 -0.49
C GLU A 50 -48.89 28.25 -0.78
N GLU A 51 -48.23 29.36 -1.13
CA GLU A 51 -48.90 30.56 -1.60
C GLU A 51 -49.07 30.47 -3.12
N THR A 52 -50.33 30.40 -3.54
CA THR A 52 -50.77 30.33 -4.93
C THR A 52 -50.58 31.69 -5.61
N THR A 53 -49.46 31.89 -6.30
CA THR A 53 -49.31 33.01 -7.24
C THR A 53 -49.83 32.62 -8.62
N THR A 54 -51.02 33.11 -8.92
CA THR A 54 -51.63 33.11 -10.24
C THR A 54 -50.91 34.11 -11.15
N GLY A 55 -50.43 33.67 -12.33
CA GLY A 55 -50.07 34.58 -13.41
C GLY A 55 -49.00 34.14 -14.40
N ALA A 56 -49.47 33.68 -15.57
CA ALA A 56 -48.79 33.53 -16.87
C ALA A 56 -47.98 32.22 -17.13
N ALA A 57 -48.48 31.46 -18.12
CA ALA A 57 -47.99 30.17 -18.60
C ALA A 57 -46.52 30.19 -19.10
N PRO A 58 -45.82 29.04 -19.07
CA PRO A 58 -46.00 28.05 -20.13
C PRO A 58 -46.24 26.62 -19.61
N ALA A 59 -46.87 25.81 -20.46
CA ALA A 59 -46.92 24.37 -20.30
C ALA A 59 -45.51 23.76 -20.45
N ASP A 60 -45.29 22.62 -19.79
CA ASP A 60 -44.17 21.66 -19.93
C ASP A 60 -43.03 21.68 -18.89
N GLU A 61 -43.15 22.36 -17.74
CA GLU A 61 -42.18 22.18 -16.62
C GLU A 61 -42.73 21.31 -15.48
N GLU A 62 -44.00 21.47 -15.07
CA GLU A 62 -44.59 20.70 -13.96
C GLU A 62 -44.66 19.18 -14.23
N GLU A 63 -44.94 18.78 -15.48
CA GLU A 63 -45.05 17.35 -15.83
C GLU A 63 -43.69 16.62 -15.81
N THR A 64 -42.59 17.35 -16.02
CA THR A 64 -41.23 16.80 -15.99
C THR A 64 -40.70 16.63 -14.57
N VAL A 65 -41.05 17.53 -13.65
CA VAL A 65 -40.69 17.44 -12.24
C VAL A 65 -41.52 16.37 -11.52
N SER A 66 -42.83 16.26 -11.81
CA SER A 66 -43.67 15.19 -11.25
C SER A 66 -43.29 13.78 -11.73
N ARG A 67 -42.75 13.61 -12.95
CA ARG A 67 -42.24 12.30 -13.40
C ARG A 67 -40.96 11.87 -12.68
N LEU A 68 -40.12 12.81 -12.26
CA LEU A 68 -38.90 12.54 -11.50
C LEU A 68 -39.19 12.20 -10.03
N GLN A 69 -40.34 12.63 -9.51
CA GLN A 69 -40.82 12.33 -8.15
C GLN A 69 -41.58 11.00 -8.03
N GLN A 70 -41.71 10.23 -9.13
CA GLN A 70 -42.34 8.92 -9.04
C GLN A 70 -41.44 7.95 -8.25
N PRO A 71 -41.90 7.41 -7.11
CA PRO A 71 -41.10 6.50 -6.29
C PRO A 71 -40.67 5.24 -7.07
N LEU A 72 -41.47 4.81 -8.05
CA LEU A 72 -41.13 3.71 -8.97
C LEU A 72 -39.96 4.05 -9.92
N LEU A 73 -39.83 5.31 -10.34
CA LEU A 73 -38.71 5.73 -11.17
C LEU A 73 -37.43 5.74 -10.33
N LEU A 74 -37.47 6.27 -9.11
CA LEU A 74 -36.35 6.26 -8.17
C LEU A 74 -35.92 4.83 -7.79
N GLN A 75 -36.88 3.93 -7.56
CA GLN A 75 -36.61 2.52 -7.27
C GLN A 75 -35.97 1.80 -8.47
N SER A 76 -36.46 2.05 -9.70
CA SER A 76 -35.84 1.50 -10.91
C SER A 76 -34.46 2.11 -11.23
N ILE A 77 -34.21 3.36 -10.80
CA ILE A 77 -32.90 4.01 -10.88
C ILE A 77 -31.95 3.35 -9.86
N GLN A 78 -32.39 3.13 -8.62
CA GLN A 78 -31.58 2.44 -7.60
C GLN A 78 -31.23 1.00 -7.99
N GLU A 79 -32.19 0.23 -8.52
CA GLU A 79 -31.93 -1.13 -9.02
C GLU A 79 -30.96 -1.13 -10.21
N LYS A 80 -31.08 -0.15 -11.13
CA LYS A 80 -30.18 -0.03 -12.28
C LYS A 80 -28.82 0.56 -11.95
N LEU A 81 -28.67 1.31 -10.87
CA LEU A 81 -27.37 1.79 -10.38
C LEU A 81 -26.65 0.71 -9.57
N GLY A 82 -27.39 -0.16 -8.86
CA GLY A 82 -26.82 -1.27 -8.09
C GLY A 82 -26.15 -2.35 -8.92
N THR A 83 -26.50 -2.52 -10.20
CA THR A 83 -25.90 -3.51 -11.12
C THR A 83 -24.79 -2.95 -12.01
N LEU A 84 -24.28 -1.75 -11.69
CA LEU A 84 -23.70 -0.86 -12.70
C LEU A 84 -22.34 -0.27 -12.33
N VAL A 85 -21.51 -1.06 -11.67
CA VAL A 85 -20.08 -0.80 -11.67
C VAL A 85 -19.56 -1.23 -13.06
N GLY A 86 -19.15 -0.27 -13.90
CA GLY A 86 -18.47 -0.53 -15.17
C GLY A 86 -19.31 -0.56 -16.46
N GLN A 87 -20.61 -0.26 -16.44
CA GLN A 87 -21.43 -0.11 -17.66
C GLN A 87 -22.07 1.28 -17.74
N ASP A 88 -22.02 1.95 -18.90
CA ASP A 88 -22.74 3.20 -19.10
C ASP A 88 -24.25 2.95 -18.93
N SER A 89 -24.84 3.48 -17.85
CA SER A 89 -26.24 3.23 -17.43
C SER A 89 -27.32 3.39 -18.51
N GLY A 90 -27.01 3.98 -19.68
CA GLY A 90 -27.98 4.49 -20.66
C GLY A 90 -28.91 5.57 -20.09
N TYR A 91 -28.94 5.74 -18.77
CA TYR A 91 -29.72 6.69 -18.01
C TYR A 91 -29.24 8.11 -18.30
N VAL A 92 -27.93 8.33 -18.26
CA VAL A 92 -27.32 9.63 -18.61
C VAL A 92 -27.67 10.02 -20.06
N ASP A 93 -27.76 9.04 -20.96
CA ASP A 93 -28.18 9.26 -22.35
C ASP A 93 -29.68 9.51 -22.52
N ALA A 94 -30.52 8.98 -21.64
CA ALA A 94 -31.96 9.23 -21.60
C ALA A 94 -32.32 10.59 -20.96
N LEU A 95 -31.37 11.30 -20.34
CA LEU A 95 -31.63 12.60 -19.70
C LEU A 95 -32.03 13.68 -20.71
N PRO A 96 -32.95 14.60 -20.35
CA PRO A 96 -33.28 15.76 -21.16
C PRO A 96 -32.06 16.62 -21.47
N THR A 97 -32.05 17.30 -22.62
CA THR A 97 -30.93 18.14 -23.07
C THR A 97 -30.58 19.26 -22.08
N GLY A 98 -31.57 19.82 -21.38
CA GLY A 98 -31.36 20.79 -20.31
C GLY A 98 -30.55 20.23 -19.13
N VAL A 99 -30.80 18.98 -18.74
CA VAL A 99 -30.07 18.28 -17.67
C VAL A 99 -28.67 17.90 -18.16
N LYS A 100 -28.53 17.40 -19.39
CA LYS A 100 -27.21 17.11 -19.99
C LYS A 100 -26.29 18.34 -20.04
N ARG A 101 -26.84 19.52 -20.32
CA ARG A 101 -26.08 20.79 -20.26
C ARG A 101 -25.60 21.12 -18.84
N ARG A 102 -26.42 20.85 -17.82
CA ARG A 102 -26.02 21.01 -16.41
C ARG A 102 -24.91 20.03 -16.04
N VAL A 103 -25.03 18.76 -16.43
CA VAL A 103 -23.97 17.75 -16.23
C VAL A 103 -22.67 18.16 -16.93
N ALA A 104 -22.75 18.71 -18.16
CA ALA A 104 -21.57 19.24 -18.85
C ALA A 104 -20.92 20.41 -18.11
N ALA A 105 -21.72 21.31 -17.50
CA ALA A 105 -21.19 22.38 -16.65
C ALA A 105 -20.58 21.85 -15.34
N LEU A 106 -21.12 20.78 -14.76
CA LEU A 106 -20.50 20.11 -13.61
C LEU A 106 -19.16 19.47 -14.01
N LYS A 107 -19.06 18.89 -15.22
CA LYS A 107 -17.78 18.37 -15.73
C LYS A 107 -16.71 19.44 -15.90
N SER A 108 -17.07 20.68 -16.26
CA SER A 108 -16.06 21.76 -16.28
C SER A 108 -15.61 22.15 -14.89
N LEU A 109 -16.52 22.22 -13.90
CA LEU A 109 -16.13 22.46 -12.51
C LEU A 109 -15.23 21.34 -11.95
N GLN A 110 -15.49 20.10 -12.34
CA GLN A 110 -14.61 18.97 -12.00
C GLN A 110 -13.21 19.16 -12.59
N ALA A 111 -13.09 19.64 -13.82
CA ALA A 111 -11.79 19.92 -14.43
C ALA A 111 -11.04 21.06 -13.71
N ASP A 112 -11.75 22.11 -13.29
CA ASP A 112 -11.16 23.20 -12.48
C ASP A 112 -10.68 22.66 -11.11
N LEU A 113 -11.42 21.72 -10.51
CA LEU A 113 -11.04 21.04 -9.28
C LEU A 113 -9.77 20.19 -9.44
N PHE A 114 -9.69 19.40 -10.52
CA PHE A 114 -8.48 18.62 -10.85
C PHE A 114 -7.24 19.51 -11.03
N GLU A 115 -7.40 20.73 -11.58
CA GLU A 115 -6.28 21.66 -11.70
C GLU A 115 -5.79 22.16 -10.33
N MET A 116 -6.69 22.42 -9.39
CA MET A 116 -6.35 22.79 -8.01
C MET A 116 -5.73 21.62 -7.23
N GLU A 117 -6.26 20.41 -7.39
CA GLU A 117 -5.68 19.18 -6.79
C GLU A 117 -4.25 18.96 -7.29
N ARG A 118 -3.99 19.25 -8.57
CA ARG A 118 -2.64 19.20 -9.11
C ARG A 118 -1.68 20.16 -8.42
N GLU A 119 -2.11 21.40 -8.20
CA GLU A 119 -1.30 22.38 -7.48
C GLU A 119 -1.05 21.94 -6.03
N PHE A 120 -2.08 21.41 -5.36
CA PHE A 120 -1.95 20.84 -4.01
C PHE A 120 -0.91 19.73 -3.94
N GLN A 121 -0.90 18.79 -4.88
CA GLN A 121 0.07 17.69 -4.88
C GLN A 121 1.51 18.16 -5.12
N VAL A 122 1.69 19.16 -5.98
CA VAL A 122 3.02 19.77 -6.18
C VAL A 122 3.51 20.44 -4.89
N GLU A 123 2.65 21.22 -4.22
CA GLU A 123 2.99 21.83 -2.94
C GLU A 123 3.24 20.80 -1.84
N MET A 124 2.48 19.70 -1.82
CA MET A 124 2.67 18.59 -0.89
C MET A 124 4.04 17.94 -1.09
N PHE A 125 4.41 17.64 -2.34
CA PHE A 125 5.70 17.06 -2.68
C PHE A 125 6.87 17.99 -2.29
N GLU A 126 6.74 19.29 -2.52
CA GLU A 126 7.72 20.28 -2.07
C GLU A 126 7.83 20.34 -0.53
N LEU A 127 6.69 20.20 0.16
CA LEU A 127 6.64 20.14 1.62
C LEU A 127 7.32 18.89 2.16
N GLU A 128 7.05 17.72 1.57
CA GLU A 128 7.71 16.46 1.91
C GLU A 128 9.23 16.58 1.74
N LYS A 129 9.69 17.11 0.60
CA LYS A 129 11.12 17.36 0.36
C LYS A 129 11.74 18.28 1.41
N LYS A 130 11.03 19.35 1.79
CA LYS A 130 11.47 20.28 2.84
C LYS A 130 11.60 19.60 4.20
N TYR A 131 10.69 18.70 4.57
CA TYR A 131 10.75 17.99 5.85
C TYR A 131 11.75 16.84 5.83
N LEU A 132 11.94 16.16 4.70
CA LEU A 132 12.99 15.17 4.54
C LEU A 132 14.37 15.77 4.83
N ALA A 133 14.64 16.99 4.36
CA ALA A 133 15.88 17.70 4.69
C ALA A 133 16.05 17.98 6.19
N LYS A 134 14.95 18.15 6.94
CA LYS A 134 14.97 18.30 8.40
C LYS A 134 15.13 16.96 9.13
N TYR A 135 14.62 15.86 8.56
CA TYR A 135 14.79 14.50 9.10
C TYR A 135 16.19 13.94 8.84
N ALA A 136 16.83 14.33 7.73
CA ALA A 136 18.16 13.88 7.35
C ALA A 136 19.22 13.90 8.47
N PRO A 137 19.39 14.97 9.29
CA PRO A 137 20.33 14.93 10.41
C PRO A 137 19.99 13.88 11.48
N LEU A 138 18.71 13.62 11.74
CA LEU A 138 18.25 12.60 12.69
C LEU A 138 18.53 11.19 12.14
N TYR A 139 18.22 10.95 10.86
CA TYR A 139 18.51 9.68 10.20
C TYR A 139 20.01 9.41 10.12
N ARG A 140 20.84 10.43 9.84
CA ARG A 140 22.30 10.29 9.88
C ARG A 140 22.83 9.95 11.28
N SER A 141 22.28 10.57 12.33
CA SER A 141 22.67 10.25 13.71
C SER A 141 22.24 8.82 14.09
N ARG A 142 21.03 8.39 13.71
CA ARG A 142 20.60 6.99 13.83
C ARG A 142 21.57 6.05 13.13
N GLY A 143 21.89 6.29 11.86
CA GLY A 143 22.86 5.47 11.11
C GLY A 143 24.24 5.45 11.75
N GLY A 144 24.68 6.58 12.33
CA GLY A 144 25.93 6.67 13.10
C GLY A 144 25.94 5.77 14.34
N ILE A 145 24.84 5.75 15.09
CA ILE A 145 24.67 4.92 16.29
C ILE A 145 24.55 3.43 15.90
N VAL A 146 23.71 3.11 14.93
CA VAL A 146 23.49 1.73 14.44
C VAL A 146 24.80 1.12 13.93
N SER A 147 25.59 1.87 13.16
CA SER A 147 26.89 1.38 12.67
C SER A 147 28.04 1.45 13.68
N GLY A 148 27.80 1.95 14.90
CA GLY A 148 28.82 2.07 15.94
C GLY A 148 29.83 3.20 15.75
N LYS A 149 29.68 4.03 14.71
CA LYS A 149 30.55 5.18 14.41
C LYS A 149 30.34 6.34 15.39
N GLU A 150 29.14 6.46 15.94
CA GLU A 150 28.75 7.46 16.94
C GLU A 150 28.27 6.76 18.23
N ARG A 151 28.77 7.21 19.38
CA ARG A 151 28.30 6.69 20.68
C ARG A 151 27.10 7.49 21.19
N PRO A 152 26.07 6.84 21.76
CA PRO A 152 24.95 7.54 22.39
C PRO A 152 25.42 8.49 23.50
N THR A 153 24.84 9.68 23.55
CA THR A 153 25.06 10.61 24.67
C THR A 153 24.20 10.22 25.88
N GLY A 154 24.66 10.52 27.09
CA GLY A 154 23.89 10.22 28.30
C GLY A 154 22.50 10.88 28.34
N GLU A 155 22.34 12.04 27.70
CA GLU A 155 21.04 12.71 27.56
C GLU A 155 20.08 11.92 26.64
N GLN A 156 20.59 11.37 25.54
CA GLN A 156 19.79 10.54 24.62
C GLN A 156 19.32 9.25 25.31
N VAL A 157 20.21 8.59 26.05
CA VAL A 157 19.89 7.37 26.79
C VAL A 157 18.84 7.64 27.87
N ALA A 158 19.03 8.70 28.67
CA ALA A 158 18.05 9.07 29.71
C ALA A 158 16.68 9.45 29.11
N LYS A 159 16.68 10.14 27.96
CA LYS A 159 15.43 10.49 27.26
C LYS A 159 14.75 9.26 26.66
N GLY A 160 15.51 8.29 26.13
CA GLY A 160 15.00 7.03 25.61
C GLY A 160 14.35 6.19 26.71
N ALA A 161 15.06 5.97 27.83
CA ALA A 161 14.53 5.24 28.98
C ALA A 161 13.22 5.85 29.52
N ALA A 162 13.15 7.18 29.63
CA ALA A 162 11.94 7.87 30.08
C ALA A 162 10.77 7.83 29.07
N LEU A 163 11.03 7.53 27.79
CA LEU A 163 9.99 7.30 26.79
C LEU A 163 9.51 5.85 26.82
N GLU A 164 10.43 4.89 26.97
CA GLU A 164 10.14 3.47 27.11
C GLU A 164 9.27 3.19 28.35
N GLU A 165 9.61 3.78 29.51
CA GLU A 165 8.82 3.69 30.74
C GLU A 165 7.37 4.19 30.52
N LYS A 166 7.18 5.24 29.72
CA LYS A 166 5.85 5.79 29.42
C LYS A 166 5.04 4.95 28.46
N LEU A 167 5.70 4.29 27.51
CA LEU A 167 5.04 3.49 26.48
C LEU A 167 4.74 2.07 26.98
N ALA A 168 5.71 1.43 27.62
CA ALA A 168 5.60 0.04 28.07
C ALA A 168 5.13 -0.11 29.53
N GLY A 169 5.20 0.95 30.36
CA GLY A 169 4.87 0.86 31.78
C GLY A 169 5.77 -0.09 32.59
N VAL A 170 6.91 -0.49 32.01
CA VAL A 170 7.85 -1.46 32.58
C VAL A 170 9.22 -0.79 32.72
N ASP A 171 9.80 -0.88 33.93
CA ASP A 171 11.21 -0.56 34.18
C ASP A 171 12.09 -1.62 33.50
N THR A 172 12.64 -1.31 32.33
CA THR A 172 13.64 -2.17 31.67
C THR A 172 15.00 -2.01 32.34
N GLU A 173 15.16 -2.56 33.55
CA GLU A 173 16.49 -2.78 34.15
C GLU A 173 17.17 -3.98 33.47
N GLY A 174 17.80 -3.72 32.31
CA GLY A 174 18.65 -4.69 31.65
C GLY A 174 20.03 -4.76 32.31
N GLU A 175 20.30 -5.82 33.09
CA GLU A 175 21.67 -6.20 33.46
C GLU A 175 22.38 -6.79 32.22
N GLY A 176 23.06 -5.93 31.45
CA GLY A 176 23.89 -6.32 30.32
C GLY A 176 25.37 -6.03 30.57
N ASP A 177 26.24 -6.99 30.24
CA ASP A 177 27.69 -6.82 30.18
C ASP A 177 28.04 -5.68 29.19
N ASP A 178 28.96 -4.79 29.58
CA ASP A 178 29.57 -3.72 28.76
C ASP A 178 30.50 -4.37 27.68
N GLY A 179 29.98 -5.38 26.98
CA GLY A 179 30.64 -5.99 25.85
C GLY A 179 30.83 -4.93 24.78
N ASP A 180 32.06 -4.79 24.31
CA ASP A 180 32.50 -3.86 23.26
C ASP A 180 31.88 -4.24 21.89
N ALA A 181 30.55 -4.20 21.80
CA ALA A 181 29.81 -4.38 20.57
C ALA A 181 29.85 -3.05 19.80
N GLU A 182 30.47 -3.07 18.62
CA GLU A 182 30.53 -1.93 17.72
C GLU A 182 29.17 -1.77 17.03
N GLY A 183 28.30 -0.90 17.58
CA GLY A 183 26.98 -0.60 17.01
C GLY A 183 25.88 -1.58 17.41
N ILE A 184 24.83 -1.65 16.59
CA ILE A 184 23.67 -2.53 16.78
C ILE A 184 23.69 -3.60 15.67
N PRO A 185 24.08 -4.85 15.98
CA PRO A 185 24.14 -5.92 14.99
C PRO A 185 22.77 -6.17 14.33
N SER A 186 22.78 -6.45 13.03
CA SER A 186 21.60 -6.88 12.25
C SER A 186 20.37 -5.96 12.35
N PHE A 187 20.55 -4.69 12.73
CA PHE A 187 19.45 -3.76 12.96
C PHE A 187 18.46 -3.70 11.78
N TRP A 188 18.96 -3.49 10.57
CA TRP A 188 18.10 -3.38 9.38
C TRP A 188 17.52 -4.71 8.93
N LEU A 189 18.27 -5.81 9.08
CA LEU A 189 17.76 -7.15 8.79
C LEU A 189 16.55 -7.45 9.69
N THR A 190 16.70 -7.29 11.01
CA THR A 190 15.60 -7.52 11.96
C THR A 190 14.42 -6.58 11.71
N ALA A 191 14.69 -5.30 11.40
CA ALA A 191 13.62 -4.37 11.06
C ALA A 191 12.87 -4.74 9.76
N LEU A 192 13.58 -5.27 8.75
CA LEU A 192 12.98 -5.75 7.50
C LEU A 192 12.20 -7.06 7.70
N GLU A 193 12.68 -7.97 8.56
CA GLU A 193 11.99 -9.22 8.91
C GLU A 193 10.68 -8.99 9.67
N ASN A 194 10.58 -7.89 10.42
CA ASN A 194 9.36 -7.50 11.12
C ASN A 194 8.38 -6.72 10.23
N LEU A 195 8.79 -6.26 9.04
CA LEU A 195 7.96 -5.48 8.14
C LEU A 195 7.08 -6.40 7.27
N PRO A 196 5.73 -6.27 7.34
CA PRO A 196 4.83 -7.08 6.52
C PRO A 196 5.10 -6.91 5.02
N VAL A 197 4.84 -7.96 4.24
CA VAL A 197 5.13 -8.07 2.79
C VAL A 197 6.63 -8.20 2.47
N VAL A 198 7.50 -7.45 3.15
CA VAL A 198 8.96 -7.52 2.90
C VAL A 198 9.55 -8.81 3.48
N ASN A 199 9.11 -9.23 4.66
CA ASN A 199 9.58 -10.45 5.30
C ASN A 199 9.35 -11.72 4.45
N GLU A 200 8.25 -11.79 3.70
CA GLU A 200 7.92 -12.91 2.80
C GLU A 200 8.91 -13.04 1.64
N THR A 201 9.59 -11.95 1.27
CA THR A 201 10.58 -11.93 0.18
C THR A 201 12.00 -12.27 0.63
N ILE A 202 12.27 -12.28 1.94
CA ILE A 202 13.61 -12.50 2.49
C ILE A 202 13.84 -13.99 2.70
N THR A 203 14.86 -14.53 2.03
CA THR A 203 15.32 -15.92 2.26
C THR A 203 16.50 -15.97 3.22
N ASP A 204 16.80 -17.15 3.77
CA ASP A 204 17.99 -17.39 4.61
C ASP A 204 19.31 -16.96 3.94
N ARG A 205 19.38 -17.08 2.60
CA ARG A 205 20.56 -16.65 1.82
C ARG A 205 20.65 -15.13 1.76
N ASP A 206 19.51 -14.45 1.64
CA ASP A 206 19.43 -13.00 1.61
C ASP A 206 19.75 -12.38 2.97
N ALA A 207 19.28 -13.01 4.06
CA ALA A 207 19.57 -12.58 5.43
C ALA A 207 21.07 -12.42 5.68
N ALA A 208 21.89 -13.38 5.23
CA ALA A 208 23.34 -13.32 5.35
C ALA A 208 23.99 -12.14 4.58
N VAL A 209 23.35 -11.66 3.51
CA VAL A 209 23.78 -10.46 2.77
C VAL A 209 23.30 -9.20 3.48
N LEU A 210 22.06 -9.21 3.97
CA LEU A 210 21.41 -8.11 4.68
C LEU A 210 22.05 -7.83 6.06
N GLU A 211 22.78 -8.78 6.65
CA GLU A 211 23.64 -8.52 7.82
C GLU A 211 24.67 -7.39 7.57
N TYR A 212 25.04 -7.14 6.32
CA TYR A 212 25.97 -6.08 5.94
C TYR A 212 25.27 -4.74 5.63
N LEU A 213 23.95 -4.65 5.76
CA LEU A 213 23.19 -3.42 5.52
C LEU A 213 23.39 -2.45 6.69
N GLU A 214 24.00 -1.28 6.42
CA GLU A 214 24.31 -0.25 7.42
C GLU A 214 23.21 0.82 7.53
N ASP A 215 22.56 1.19 6.43
CA ASP A 215 21.54 2.24 6.39
C ASP A 215 20.59 2.10 5.19
N ILE A 216 19.36 2.58 5.35
CA ILE A 216 18.39 2.75 4.25
C ILE A 216 17.97 4.22 4.22
N GLN A 217 18.21 4.88 3.09
CA GLN A 217 17.95 6.31 2.92
C GLN A 217 16.87 6.55 1.87
N LEU A 218 16.04 7.55 2.12
CA LEU A 218 15.02 8.04 1.20
C LEU A 218 15.49 9.36 0.59
N GLU A 219 15.38 9.50 -0.73
CA GLU A 219 15.64 10.74 -1.44
C GLU A 219 14.57 10.99 -2.51
N TYR A 220 14.05 12.22 -2.59
CA TYR A 220 13.13 12.61 -3.66
C TYR A 220 13.89 13.05 -4.91
N LEU A 221 13.36 12.71 -6.09
CA LEU A 221 13.95 13.10 -7.37
C LEU A 221 13.82 14.62 -7.58
N GLU A 222 14.88 15.25 -8.10
CA GLU A 222 14.97 16.71 -8.21
C GLU A 222 14.58 17.24 -9.60
N ASP A 223 14.67 16.43 -10.66
CA ASP A 223 14.68 16.91 -12.04
C ASP A 223 13.62 16.23 -12.92
N THR A 224 12.74 17.08 -13.49
CA THR A 224 11.75 16.82 -14.56
C THR A 224 10.65 15.78 -14.33
N THR A 225 10.87 14.76 -13.49
CA THR A 225 9.91 13.68 -13.22
C THR A 225 9.80 13.50 -11.69
N PRO A 226 8.60 13.66 -11.11
CA PRO A 226 8.40 13.40 -9.69
C PRO A 226 8.64 11.92 -9.38
N GLY A 227 9.10 11.62 -8.17
CA GLY A 227 9.46 10.27 -7.76
C GLY A 227 10.37 10.27 -6.54
N PHE A 228 10.76 9.08 -6.12
CA PHE A 228 11.67 8.89 -5.00
C PHE A 228 12.63 7.73 -5.27
N ARG A 229 13.76 7.71 -4.57
CA ARG A 229 14.70 6.61 -4.56
C ARG A 229 15.02 6.15 -3.15
N LEU A 230 15.17 4.84 -3.02
CA LEU A 230 15.64 4.16 -1.83
C LEU A 230 17.10 3.77 -2.04
N VAL A 231 17.97 4.20 -1.14
CA VAL A 231 19.40 3.93 -1.18
C VAL A 231 19.79 3.03 -0.02
N PHE A 232 20.12 1.78 -0.34
CA PHE A 232 20.56 0.77 0.61
C PHE A 232 22.08 0.82 0.71
N CYS A 233 22.59 1.29 1.85
CA CYS A 233 24.02 1.44 2.10
C CYS A 233 24.57 0.18 2.76
N PHE A 234 25.44 -0.55 2.06
CA PHE A 234 26.10 -1.75 2.56
C PHE A 234 27.50 -1.46 3.07
N SER A 235 27.93 -2.25 4.04
CA SER A 235 29.29 -2.18 4.55
C SER A 235 30.29 -2.51 3.45
N PRO A 236 31.38 -1.73 3.29
CA PRO A 236 32.44 -2.02 2.31
C PRO A 236 33.15 -3.38 2.53
N LYS A 237 32.88 -4.03 3.67
CA LYS A 237 33.42 -5.35 4.03
C LYS A 237 32.58 -6.51 3.46
N THR A 238 31.46 -6.25 2.79
CA THR A 238 30.60 -7.29 2.24
C THR A 238 31.37 -8.21 1.27
N PRO A 239 31.32 -9.54 1.44
CA PRO A 239 31.95 -10.49 0.53
C PRO A 239 31.11 -10.74 -0.73
N TYR A 240 29.87 -10.25 -0.79
CA TYR A 240 28.86 -10.67 -1.77
C TYR A 240 28.91 -9.90 -3.08
N PHE A 241 29.08 -8.58 -3.04
CA PHE A 241 29.14 -7.71 -4.22
C PHE A 241 30.12 -6.55 -3.98
N LYS A 242 30.47 -5.82 -5.04
CA LYS A 242 31.46 -4.72 -4.97
C LYS A 242 30.86 -3.36 -4.62
N ASP A 243 29.59 -3.18 -4.93
CA ASP A 243 28.91 -1.90 -4.75
C ASP A 243 28.71 -1.64 -3.25
N THR A 244 28.92 -0.40 -2.80
CA THR A 244 28.65 -0.01 -1.41
C THR A 244 27.22 0.48 -1.22
N GLN A 245 26.51 0.73 -2.32
CA GLN A 245 25.15 1.23 -2.33
C GLN A 245 24.37 0.53 -3.43
N LEU A 246 23.17 0.08 -3.11
CA LEU A 246 22.17 -0.39 -4.07
C LEU A 246 21.01 0.60 -4.07
N VAL A 247 20.63 1.07 -5.26
CA VAL A 247 19.60 2.08 -5.43
C VAL A 247 18.40 1.48 -6.15
N LYS A 248 17.21 1.77 -5.63
CA LYS A 248 15.93 1.52 -6.29
C LYS A 248 15.22 2.86 -6.49
N THR A 249 14.78 3.15 -7.70
CA THR A 249 14.13 4.41 -8.04
C THR A 249 12.72 4.16 -8.56
N TYR A 250 11.76 4.93 -8.07
CA TYR A 250 10.38 4.92 -8.52
C TYR A 250 10.05 6.27 -9.17
N TYR A 251 9.49 6.21 -10.38
CA TYR A 251 9.05 7.37 -11.12
C TYR A 251 7.54 7.45 -11.10
N TYR A 252 7.03 8.65 -10.86
CA TYR A 252 5.61 8.95 -10.96
C TYR A 252 5.28 9.53 -12.34
N GLN A 253 4.09 9.22 -12.83
CA GLN A 253 3.53 9.83 -14.02
C GLN A 253 3.35 11.33 -13.80
N ARG A 254 3.45 12.10 -14.89
CA ARG A 254 3.21 13.55 -14.82
C ARG A 254 1.74 13.89 -14.61
N GLU A 255 0.85 13.01 -15.04
CA GLU A 255 -0.59 13.14 -14.84
C GLU A 255 -0.96 12.52 -13.51
N LEU A 256 -1.80 13.21 -12.74
CA LEU A 256 -2.35 12.66 -11.51
C LEU A 256 -3.44 11.66 -11.84
N GLY A 257 -3.59 10.68 -10.97
CA GLY A 257 -4.68 9.73 -11.06
C GLY A 257 -6.04 10.38 -10.85
N TYR A 258 -7.08 9.61 -11.13
CA TYR A 258 -8.44 10.06 -10.91
C TYR A 258 -8.74 10.37 -9.43
N SER A 259 -8.02 9.73 -8.50
CA SER A 259 -8.09 10.02 -7.06
C SER A 259 -7.40 11.34 -6.66
N GLY A 260 -6.62 11.94 -7.57
CA GLY A 260 -5.81 13.11 -7.29
C GLY A 260 -4.41 12.80 -6.73
N ASP A 261 -4.00 11.53 -6.69
CA ASP A 261 -2.67 11.09 -6.22
C ASP A 261 -1.69 10.81 -7.37
N PHE A 262 -0.40 10.72 -7.04
CA PHE A 262 0.62 10.29 -8.01
C PHE A 262 0.43 8.83 -8.40
N ILE A 263 0.48 8.54 -9.70
CA ILE A 263 0.47 7.17 -10.23
C ILE A 263 1.91 6.76 -10.54
N TYR A 264 2.28 5.51 -10.24
CA TYR A 264 3.56 4.95 -10.66
C TYR A 264 3.64 4.81 -12.20
N ASP A 265 4.75 5.25 -12.77
CA ASP A 265 5.07 5.10 -14.19
C ASP A 265 5.87 3.82 -14.41
N HIS A 266 7.06 3.76 -13.79
CA HIS A 266 7.94 2.60 -13.81
C HIS A 266 8.91 2.64 -12.62
N ALA A 267 9.57 1.51 -12.38
CA ALA A 267 10.66 1.41 -11.43
C ALA A 267 11.98 1.09 -12.15
N GLU A 268 13.07 1.69 -11.67
CA GLU A 268 14.44 1.37 -12.09
C GLU A 268 15.21 0.81 -10.90
N GLY A 269 15.73 -0.40 -11.06
CA GLY A 269 16.63 -1.02 -10.11
C GLY A 269 18.10 -0.81 -10.48
N GLN A 270 18.99 -1.33 -9.66
CA GLN A 270 20.44 -1.30 -9.89
C GLN A 270 20.97 -2.72 -10.07
N GLN A 271 21.62 -2.97 -11.22
CA GLN A 271 22.28 -4.25 -11.46
C GLN A 271 23.41 -4.48 -10.45
N ILE A 272 23.27 -5.54 -9.64
CA ILE A 272 24.22 -5.88 -8.57
C ILE A 272 25.47 -6.56 -9.16
N GLN A 273 26.65 -6.02 -8.84
CA GLN A 273 27.92 -6.64 -9.24
C GLN A 273 28.40 -7.68 -8.23
N TRP A 274 27.78 -8.87 -8.28
CA TRP A 274 28.17 -10.02 -7.46
C TRP A 274 29.65 -10.40 -7.63
N THR A 275 30.31 -10.78 -6.55
CA THR A 275 31.74 -11.16 -6.55
C THR A 275 31.98 -12.53 -7.17
N ASP A 276 31.06 -13.48 -6.96
CA ASP A 276 31.08 -14.84 -7.49
C ASP A 276 29.65 -15.34 -7.72
N ASN A 277 29.47 -16.29 -8.64
CA ASN A 277 28.19 -16.93 -8.92
C ASN A 277 27.61 -17.66 -7.69
N ARG A 278 28.46 -18.07 -6.73
CA ARG A 278 28.02 -18.69 -5.48
C ARG A 278 27.53 -17.70 -4.44
N SER A 279 28.08 -16.48 -4.48
CA SER A 279 27.70 -15.36 -3.63
C SER A 279 26.43 -14.68 -4.15
N ASN A 280 26.10 -14.87 -5.42
CA ASN A 280 24.83 -14.44 -5.96
C ASN A 280 23.71 -15.25 -5.30
N VAL A 281 22.79 -14.54 -4.63
CA VAL A 281 21.63 -15.12 -3.95
C VAL A 281 20.38 -15.14 -4.84
N THR A 282 20.39 -14.41 -5.97
CA THR A 282 19.28 -14.41 -6.94
C THR A 282 19.32 -15.60 -7.91
N VAL A 283 20.37 -16.43 -7.86
CA VAL A 283 20.52 -17.61 -8.72
C VAL A 283 21.02 -18.81 -7.94
N GLU A 284 20.54 -20.00 -8.31
CA GLU A 284 21.05 -21.27 -7.86
C GLU A 284 22.06 -21.86 -8.87
N LEU A 285 23.23 -22.27 -8.38
CA LEU A 285 24.32 -22.82 -9.18
C LEU A 285 24.28 -24.37 -9.23
N GLU A 286 23.75 -24.92 -10.31
CA GLU A 286 23.81 -26.36 -10.60
C GLU A 286 25.09 -26.72 -11.36
N THR A 287 26.03 -27.43 -10.72
CA THR A 287 27.26 -27.88 -11.40
C THR A 287 27.14 -29.33 -11.88
N ARG A 288 27.28 -29.55 -13.19
CA ARG A 288 27.21 -30.88 -13.83
C ARG A 288 28.54 -31.22 -14.50
N LYS A 289 29.13 -32.36 -14.11
CA LYS A 289 30.35 -32.86 -14.74
C LYS A 289 30.01 -33.58 -16.04
N GLN A 290 30.35 -32.98 -17.17
CA GLN A 290 30.21 -33.58 -18.48
C GLN A 290 31.53 -34.24 -18.91
N ARG A 291 31.50 -35.55 -19.14
CA ARG A 291 32.63 -36.27 -19.72
C ARG A 291 32.45 -36.42 -21.23
N ASN A 292 33.38 -35.88 -22.00
CA ASN A 292 33.39 -36.10 -23.44
C ASN A 292 33.69 -37.57 -23.73
N LYS A 293 32.76 -38.26 -24.40
CA LYS A 293 32.85 -39.70 -24.69
C LYS A 293 34.08 -40.06 -25.53
N ASN A 294 34.55 -39.15 -26.39
CA ASN A 294 35.66 -39.40 -27.32
C ASN A 294 37.02 -39.00 -26.75
N THR A 295 37.13 -37.82 -26.13
CA THR A 295 38.42 -37.32 -25.60
C THR A 295 38.68 -37.71 -24.15
N LYS A 296 37.71 -38.35 -23.48
CA LYS A 296 37.70 -38.70 -22.04
C LYS A 296 37.91 -37.50 -21.10
N GLN A 297 38.03 -36.28 -21.61
CA GLN A 297 38.15 -35.05 -20.84
C GLN A 297 36.84 -34.78 -20.09
N VAL A 298 36.96 -34.40 -18.83
CA VAL A 298 35.83 -34.01 -17.98
C VAL A 298 35.82 -32.48 -17.94
N ARG A 299 34.70 -31.88 -18.33
CA ARG A 299 34.41 -30.45 -18.16
C ARG A 299 33.30 -30.31 -17.13
N THR A 300 33.42 -29.35 -16.23
CA THR A 300 32.31 -28.96 -15.37
C THR A 300 31.52 -27.89 -16.12
N ILE A 301 30.22 -28.12 -16.30
CA ILE A 301 29.29 -27.13 -16.83
C ILE A 301 28.49 -26.61 -15.65
N GLU A 302 28.42 -25.30 -15.53
CA GLU A 302 27.64 -24.61 -14.51
C GLU A 302 26.36 -24.12 -15.17
N LYS A 303 25.21 -24.46 -14.59
CA LYS A 303 23.90 -23.95 -14.99
C LYS A 303 23.40 -23.06 -13.86
N LEU A 304 23.04 -21.83 -14.20
CA LEU A 304 22.41 -20.88 -13.28
C LEU A 304 20.90 -20.97 -13.48
N THR A 305 20.15 -21.15 -12.40
CA THR A 305 18.68 -21.13 -12.40
C THR A 305 18.25 -19.93 -11.53
N PRO A 306 17.48 -18.96 -12.05
CA PRO A 306 16.94 -17.87 -11.24
C PRO A 306 16.10 -18.41 -10.08
N VAL A 307 16.24 -17.80 -8.91
CA VAL A 307 15.47 -18.14 -7.71
C VAL A 307 14.84 -16.89 -7.10
N GLU A 308 13.80 -17.11 -6.31
CA GLU A 308 13.20 -16.05 -5.52
C GLU A 308 14.19 -15.59 -4.43
N SER A 309 14.39 -14.27 -4.37
CA SER A 309 15.34 -13.61 -3.50
C SER A 309 14.90 -12.17 -3.33
N PHE A 310 15.08 -11.62 -2.13
CA PHE A 310 14.85 -10.20 -1.86
C PHE A 310 15.58 -9.30 -2.85
N PHE A 311 16.78 -9.67 -3.29
CA PHE A 311 17.60 -8.84 -4.19
C PHE A 311 17.05 -8.76 -5.62
N ASN A 312 16.04 -9.55 -5.98
CA ASN A 312 15.25 -9.35 -7.20
C ASN A 312 14.49 -8.01 -7.17
N PHE A 313 14.32 -7.40 -5.99
CA PHE A 313 13.81 -6.03 -5.83
C PHE A 313 14.63 -4.99 -6.60
N PHE A 314 15.93 -5.23 -6.83
CA PHE A 314 16.79 -4.34 -7.63
C PHE A 314 16.79 -4.68 -9.13
N ASP A 315 15.95 -5.61 -9.56
CA ASP A 315 15.71 -5.98 -10.96
C ASP A 315 14.18 -5.98 -11.21
N PRO A 316 13.54 -4.79 -11.19
CA PRO A 316 12.09 -4.69 -11.31
C PRO A 316 11.62 -5.19 -12.68
N PRO A 317 10.38 -5.70 -12.78
CA PRO A 317 9.80 -6.07 -14.06
C PRO A 317 9.78 -4.88 -15.02
N ALA A 318 10.11 -5.11 -16.29
CA ALA A 318 10.10 -4.05 -17.29
C ALA A 318 8.67 -3.65 -17.64
N THR A 319 8.39 -2.34 -17.70
CA THR A 319 7.08 -1.79 -18.09
C THR A 319 6.98 -1.48 -19.60
N GLY A 320 7.93 -1.96 -20.41
CA GLY A 320 8.06 -1.63 -21.83
C GLY A 320 7.11 -2.40 -22.75
N GLU A 321 6.56 -1.68 -23.73
CA GLU A 321 5.56 -2.14 -24.71
C GLU A 321 6.04 -3.29 -25.64
N GLU A 322 5.13 -4.22 -25.94
CA GLU A 322 5.13 -5.11 -27.14
C GLU A 322 6.08 -6.32 -27.18
N GLU A 323 6.12 -7.17 -26.16
CA GLU A 323 6.22 -8.60 -26.44
C GLU A 323 4.81 -9.19 -26.36
N GLU A 324 4.39 -9.95 -27.38
CA GLU A 324 3.15 -10.74 -27.37
C GLU A 324 3.31 -11.84 -26.30
N GLU A 325 3.31 -11.46 -25.03
CA GLU A 325 3.24 -12.37 -23.90
C GLU A 325 1.81 -12.94 -23.82
N GLU A 326 1.68 -14.19 -23.40
CA GLU A 326 0.35 -14.82 -23.31
C GLU A 326 -0.47 -14.08 -22.22
N GLU A 327 -1.81 -14.05 -22.30
CA GLU A 327 -2.64 -13.30 -21.32
C GLU A 327 -2.32 -13.67 -19.86
N ASP A 328 -1.91 -14.91 -19.60
CA ASP A 328 -1.51 -15.40 -18.27
C ASP A 328 -0.18 -14.77 -17.78
N ASP A 329 0.74 -14.41 -18.68
CA ASP A 329 2.03 -13.80 -18.35
C ASP A 329 1.86 -12.30 -17.98
N GLU A 330 0.87 -11.61 -18.57
CA GLU A 330 0.56 -10.21 -18.28
C GLU A 330 -0.02 -10.02 -16.86
N GLU A 331 -0.91 -10.92 -16.41
CA GLU A 331 -1.46 -10.89 -15.05
C GLU A 331 -0.38 -11.17 -13.99
N GLU A 332 0.54 -12.11 -14.25
CA GLU A 332 1.67 -12.39 -13.35
C GLU A 332 2.64 -11.20 -13.27
N LEU A 333 2.91 -10.56 -14.40
CA LEU A 333 3.74 -9.36 -14.48
C LEU A 333 3.13 -8.19 -13.69
N GLU A 334 1.83 -7.95 -13.84
CA GLU A 334 1.10 -6.90 -13.10
C GLU A 334 1.13 -7.17 -11.59
N ALA A 335 0.88 -8.42 -11.17
CA ALA A 335 0.94 -8.80 -9.76
C ALA A 335 2.34 -8.57 -9.17
N ARG A 336 3.40 -8.88 -9.93
CA ARG A 336 4.78 -8.65 -9.50
C ARG A 336 5.14 -7.16 -9.42
N LEU A 337 4.65 -6.34 -10.35
CA LEU A 337 4.80 -4.88 -10.30
C LEU A 337 4.07 -4.27 -9.09
N ALA A 338 2.84 -4.72 -8.83
CA ALA A 338 2.07 -4.27 -7.68
C ALA A 338 2.76 -4.61 -6.35
N LEU A 339 3.31 -5.83 -6.23
CA LEU A 339 4.10 -6.23 -5.08
C LEU A 339 5.37 -5.37 -4.94
N ASP A 340 6.07 -5.08 -6.03
CA ASP A 340 7.27 -4.23 -6.03
C ASP A 340 6.99 -2.80 -5.54
N TYR A 341 5.88 -2.21 -5.97
CA TYR A 341 5.45 -0.88 -5.52
C TYR A 341 5.03 -0.90 -4.04
N SER A 342 4.28 -1.92 -3.63
CA SER A 342 3.90 -2.13 -2.23
C SER A 342 5.12 -2.21 -1.30
N ILE A 343 6.14 -2.98 -1.68
CA ILE A 343 7.41 -3.07 -0.93
C ILE A 343 8.10 -1.70 -0.87
N GLY A 344 8.16 -0.98 -1.99
CA GLY A 344 8.73 0.37 -2.05
C GLY A 344 8.07 1.35 -1.07
N GLU A 345 6.74 1.32 -1.00
CA GLU A 345 5.95 2.16 -0.10
C GLU A 345 6.13 1.78 1.37
N GLN A 346 6.09 0.48 1.70
CA GLN A 346 6.34 -0.01 3.07
C GLN A 346 7.71 0.47 3.58
N ILE A 347 8.74 0.41 2.74
CA ILE A 347 10.08 0.87 3.11
C ILE A 347 10.12 2.40 3.27
N LYS A 348 9.51 3.14 2.33
CA LYS A 348 9.49 4.61 2.32
C LYS A 348 8.72 5.21 3.48
N ASP A 349 7.47 4.78 3.68
CA ASP A 349 6.50 5.45 4.54
C ASP A 349 6.48 4.86 5.97
N LYS A 350 6.84 3.58 6.12
CA LYS A 350 6.84 2.90 7.43
C LYS A 350 8.23 2.64 7.97
N LEU A 351 9.05 1.89 7.23
CA LEU A 351 10.35 1.42 7.73
C LEU A 351 11.32 2.57 7.98
N VAL A 352 11.58 3.42 6.98
CA VAL A 352 12.56 4.50 7.10
C VAL A 352 12.20 5.48 8.23
N PRO A 353 10.93 5.92 8.40
CA PRO A 353 10.56 6.85 9.47
C PRO A 353 10.48 6.23 10.88
N ARG A 354 10.24 4.92 10.99
CA ARG A 354 10.02 4.21 12.27
C ARG A 354 10.91 2.97 12.45
N ALA A 355 12.12 2.99 11.88
CA ALA A 355 13.02 1.83 11.86
C ALA A 355 13.30 1.22 13.24
N VAL A 356 13.33 2.03 14.30
CA VAL A 356 13.57 1.54 15.68
C VAL A 356 12.39 0.71 16.16
N ASP A 357 11.16 1.16 15.90
CA ASP A 357 9.94 0.45 16.34
C ASP A 357 9.75 -0.84 15.54
N TRP A 358 10.14 -0.85 14.25
CA TRP A 358 10.21 -2.07 13.44
C TRP A 358 11.31 -3.02 13.93
N PHE A 359 12.44 -2.51 14.40
CA PHE A 359 13.49 -3.33 15.00
C PHE A 359 13.05 -3.97 16.32
N THR A 360 12.37 -3.23 17.19
CA THR A 360 11.86 -3.75 18.48
C THR A 360 10.59 -4.58 18.34
N GLY A 361 9.91 -4.51 17.19
CA GLY A 361 8.63 -5.17 16.94
C GLY A 361 7.41 -4.41 17.46
N THR A 362 7.62 -3.30 18.18
CA THR A 362 6.54 -2.45 18.73
C THR A 362 5.71 -1.81 17.62
N ALA A 363 6.28 -1.60 16.43
CA ALA A 363 5.53 -1.08 15.28
C ALA A 363 4.34 -1.96 14.91
N LEU A 364 4.46 -3.29 15.03
CA LEU A 364 3.36 -4.22 14.75
C LEU A 364 2.21 -3.98 15.73
N GLU A 365 2.52 -3.83 17.01
CA GLU A 365 1.52 -3.57 18.06
C GLU A 365 0.74 -2.27 17.77
N PHE A 366 1.42 -1.19 17.37
CA PHE A 366 0.75 0.06 17.02
C PHE A 366 -0.13 -0.03 15.75
N GLU A 367 0.25 -0.85 14.76
CA GLU A 367 -0.59 -1.05 13.57
C GLU A 367 -1.85 -1.87 13.86
N PHE A 368 -1.77 -2.83 14.80
CA PHE A 368 -2.93 -3.63 15.20
C PHE A 368 -3.83 -2.93 16.22
N ASP A 369 -3.28 -2.12 17.13
CA ASP A 369 -4.03 -1.36 18.15
C ASP A 369 -4.89 -0.24 17.53
N GLU A 370 -4.48 0.33 16.38
CA GLU A 370 -5.33 1.25 15.60
C GLU A 370 -6.55 0.56 14.94
N GLY A 371 -6.59 -0.79 14.93
CA GLY A 371 -7.66 -1.58 14.30
C GLY A 371 -8.73 -2.13 15.24
N ASP A 372 -8.50 -2.17 16.56
CA ASP A 372 -9.37 -2.88 17.52
C ASP A 372 -10.41 -1.98 18.21
N ASP A 373 -10.38 -0.66 17.99
CA ASP A 373 -11.34 0.30 18.57
C ASP A 373 -12.68 0.38 17.79
N LEU A 374 -12.97 -0.58 16.90
CA LEU A 374 -14.22 -0.64 16.11
C LEU A 374 -15.06 -1.92 16.29
N GLU A 375 -14.77 -2.77 17.28
CA GLU A 375 -15.60 -3.97 17.50
C GLU A 375 -15.79 -4.34 18.98
N GLU A 376 -16.52 -3.53 19.75
CA GLU A 376 -17.33 -4.06 20.87
C GLU A 376 -18.48 -3.10 21.24
N GLY A 377 -19.38 -2.89 20.28
CA GLY A 377 -20.75 -2.49 20.59
C GLY A 377 -21.56 -3.75 20.87
N GLU A 378 -21.49 -4.26 22.11
CA GLU A 378 -22.42 -5.28 22.63
C GLU A 378 -23.87 -4.85 22.30
N PHE A 379 -24.48 -5.49 21.30
CA PHE A 379 -25.92 -5.49 21.15
C PHE A 379 -26.48 -6.40 22.24
N ASP A 380 -26.71 -5.80 23.41
CA ASP A 380 -27.54 -6.34 24.48
C ASP A 380 -29.00 -6.36 23.99
N ASP A 381 -29.36 -7.42 23.26
CA ASP A 381 -30.75 -7.70 22.87
C ASP A 381 -31.44 -8.48 24.00
N ASP A 382 -31.67 -7.78 25.11
CA ASP A 382 -32.57 -8.19 26.19
C ASP A 382 -34.03 -8.05 25.71
N GLU A 383 -34.53 -9.03 24.93
CA GLU A 383 -35.98 -9.26 24.80
C GLU A 383 -36.40 -10.57 25.49
N ASP A 384 -36.66 -10.40 26.78
CA ASP A 384 -37.41 -11.26 27.68
C ASP A 384 -38.78 -11.63 27.08
N THR A 385 -39.04 -12.92 26.83
CA THR A 385 -40.42 -13.45 26.72
C THR A 385 -40.52 -14.89 27.25
N GLU A 386 -40.71 -14.98 28.56
CA GLU A 386 -41.71 -15.78 29.29
C GLU A 386 -41.93 -17.26 28.93
N GLU A 387 -41.71 -18.09 29.96
CA GLU A 387 -41.96 -19.52 30.07
C GLU A 387 -43.37 -19.98 29.64
N SER A 388 -43.45 -21.17 29.01
CA SER A 388 -44.55 -22.11 29.28
C SER A 388 -44.11 -23.57 29.10
N ASP A 389 -43.67 -24.15 30.22
CA ASP A 389 -43.98 -25.46 30.79
C ASP A 389 -44.68 -26.52 29.89
N ALA A 390 -44.06 -27.71 29.76
CA ALA A 390 -44.65 -29.02 30.12
C ALA A 390 -43.82 -30.21 29.60
N GLU A 391 -43.13 -30.82 30.57
CA GLU A 391 -42.71 -32.23 30.73
C GLU A 391 -43.37 -33.30 29.82
N GLU A 392 -42.58 -34.27 29.32
CA GLU A 392 -42.68 -35.68 29.77
C GLU A 392 -41.47 -36.53 29.31
N ALA A 393 -40.77 -37.05 30.34
CA ALA A 393 -39.94 -38.25 30.49
C ALA A 393 -39.94 -39.34 29.37
N ASP A 394 -38.78 -39.91 29.04
CA ASP A 394 -38.20 -41.05 29.77
C ASP A 394 -37.15 -41.81 28.91
N ASP A 395 -35.94 -41.86 29.48
CA ASP A 395 -34.91 -42.90 29.47
C ASP A 395 -35.05 -44.13 28.55
N PHE A 396 -34.05 -44.36 27.68
CA PHE A 396 -33.37 -45.67 27.67
C PHE A 396 -31.97 -45.60 27.02
N ALA A 397 -30.96 -45.77 27.87
CA ALA A 397 -29.56 -45.97 27.53
C ALA A 397 -29.30 -47.30 26.79
N SER A 398 -28.37 -47.28 25.82
CA SER A 398 -27.23 -48.22 25.75
C SER A 398 -26.41 -48.05 24.46
N ALA A 399 -25.21 -47.48 24.62
CA ALA A 399 -23.87 -47.85 24.13
C ALA A 399 -23.65 -48.63 22.79
N PRO A 400 -22.46 -48.44 22.18
CA PRO A 400 -22.19 -48.51 20.74
C PRO A 400 -21.69 -49.88 20.28
N GLU A 401 -21.79 -50.20 18.98
CA GLU A 401 -20.76 -51.00 18.29
C GLU A 401 -20.96 -51.09 16.76
N GLN A 402 -19.85 -51.44 16.13
CA GLN A 402 -19.45 -51.24 14.74
C GLN A 402 -20.14 -52.13 13.69
N ALA A 403 -19.94 -51.70 12.44
CA ALA A 403 -20.25 -52.39 11.19
C ALA A 403 -19.76 -53.85 11.12
N PRO A 404 -20.37 -54.63 10.22
CA PRO A 404 -19.61 -55.61 9.46
C PRO A 404 -19.82 -55.47 7.95
N GLU A 405 -18.70 -55.41 7.23
CA GLU A 405 -18.59 -56.00 5.89
C GLU A 405 -19.04 -57.46 5.91
N CYS A 406 -19.80 -57.91 4.90
CA CYS A 406 -19.60 -59.25 4.38
C CYS A 406 -20.11 -59.41 2.95
N LYS A 407 -19.20 -59.90 2.12
CA LYS A 407 -19.38 -60.41 0.76
C LYS A 407 -20.38 -61.56 0.70
N GLN A 408 -21.05 -61.69 -0.45
CA GLN A 408 -21.35 -62.89 -1.25
C GLN A 408 -22.58 -62.57 -2.11
N GLN A 409 -22.64 -62.88 -3.40
CA GLN A 409 -22.15 -64.05 -4.12
C GLN A 409 -22.09 -63.74 -5.62
#